data_AF-X1B7H8-F1
#
_entry.id   AF-X1B7H8-F1
#
_cell.length_a   1.000
_cell.length_b   1.000
_cell.length_c   1.000
_cell.angle_alpha   90.00
_cell.angle_beta   90.00
_cell.angle_gamma   90.00
#
_symmetry.space_group_name_H-M   'P 1'
#
loop_
_entity.id
_entity.type
_entity.pdbx_description
1 polymer ?
#
loop_
_entity_poly.entity_id
_entity_poly.type
_entity_poly.pdbx_seq_one_letter_code
_entity_poly.pdbx_strand_id
1 'polypeptide(L)' 'MVCTAEEYGEIDSGNKAIDENFRIYPQNPYAISKSALDFFSSVYYSAYKLPVYISRSFNHIGPGQSERFVASDFARVII' A
#
# COMPACT_ATOMS: atom_id res chain seq x y z
N MET A 1 -7.93 4.22 6.82
CA MET A 1 -6.91 3.18 6.97
C MET A 1 -5.80 3.41 5.97
N VAL A 2 -4.56 3.37 6.44
CA VAL A 2 -3.37 3.55 5.63
C VAL A 2 -2.79 2.17 5.27
N CYS A 3 -3.05 1.80 4.01
CA CYS A 3 -2.70 0.56 3.35
C CYS A 3 -1.51 0.77 2.39
N THR A 4 -1.16 -0.23 1.58
CA THR A 4 -0.01 -0.15 0.64
C THR A 4 -0.41 -0.52 -0.78
N ALA A 5 0.24 0.07 -1.78
CA ALA A 5 0.07 -0.33 -3.17
C ALA A 5 0.63 -1.74 -3.45
N GLU A 6 1.48 -2.29 -2.59
CA GLU A 6 1.96 -3.69 -2.72
C GLU A 6 0.84 -4.73 -2.60
N GLU A 7 -0.34 -4.33 -2.12
CA GLU A 7 -1.52 -5.18 -2.09
C GLU A 7 -2.00 -5.57 -3.49
N TYR A 8 -1.70 -4.77 -4.51
CA TYR A 8 -2.03 -5.08 -5.90
C TYR A 8 -1.16 -6.21 -6.47
N GLY A 9 0.01 -6.47 -5.86
CA GLY A 9 0.92 -7.51 -6.30
C GLY A 9 1.55 -7.24 -7.66
N GLU A 10 1.84 -8.32 -8.37
CA GLU A 10 2.37 -8.25 -9.73
C GLU A 10 1.26 -7.89 -10.72
N ILE A 11 1.54 -6.91 -11.58
CA ILE A 11 0.59 -6.38 -12.56
C ILE A 11 1.07 -6.75 -13.95
N ASP A 12 0.20 -7.36 -14.73
CA ASP A 12 0.52 -7.70 -16.12
C ASP A 12 0.75 -6.42 -16.94
N SER A 13 1.82 -6.44 -17.72
CA SER A 13 2.42 -5.33 -18.47
C SER A 13 1.54 -4.71 -19.57
N GLY A 14 0.28 -5.11 -19.68
CA GLY A 14 -0.70 -4.67 -20.69
C GLY A 14 -1.19 -3.21 -20.58
N ASN A 15 -0.37 -2.28 -20.06
CA ASN A 15 -0.65 -0.83 -19.98
C ASN A 15 -1.94 -0.43 -19.24
N LYS A 16 -2.45 -1.26 -18.33
CA LYS A 16 -3.63 -0.87 -17.53
C LYS A 16 -3.19 -0.07 -16.31
N ALA A 17 -3.64 1.18 -16.20
CA ALA A 17 -3.52 1.95 -14.97
C ALA A 17 -4.28 1.23 -13.84
N ILE A 18 -3.66 1.18 -12.65
CA ILE A 18 -4.23 0.54 -11.47
C ILE A 18 -5.31 1.46 -10.90
N ASP A 19 -6.45 0.89 -10.53
CA ASP A 19 -7.51 1.55 -9.78
C ASP A 19 -7.84 0.78 -8.49
N GLU A 20 -8.76 1.28 -7.68
CA GLU A 20 -9.17 0.64 -6.42
C GLU A 20 -9.93 -0.68 -6.64
N ASN A 21 -10.42 -0.95 -7.85
CA ASN A 21 -11.12 -2.19 -8.21
C ASN A 21 -10.16 -3.30 -8.66
N PHE A 22 -8.87 -3.01 -8.80
CA PHE A 22 -7.87 -4.00 -9.14
C PHE A 22 -7.80 -5.10 -8.08
N ARG A 23 -7.50 -6.33 -8.53
CA ARG A 23 -7.44 -7.50 -7.65
C ARG A 23 -6.38 -7.29 -6.56
N ILE A 24 -6.75 -7.60 -5.31
CA ILE A 24 -5.80 -7.69 -4.20
C ILE A 24 -5.04 -9.04 -4.31
N TYR A 25 -3.73 -8.98 -4.50
CA TYR A 25 -2.85 -10.14 -4.70
C TYR A 25 -1.46 -9.93 -4.05
N PRO A 26 -1.38 -9.75 -2.72
CA PRO A 26 -0.14 -9.41 -2.02
C PRO A 26 0.93 -10.50 -2.16
N GLN A 27 2.19 -10.09 -2.34
CA GLN A 27 3.33 -11.00 -2.58
C GLN A 27 4.32 -11.10 -1.42
N ASN A 28 4.06 -10.43 -0.29
CA ASN A 28 4.94 -10.48 0.87
C ASN A 28 4.16 -10.31 2.20
N PRO A 29 4.74 -10.66 3.36
CA PRO A 29 4.05 -10.58 4.66
C PRO A 29 3.58 -9.17 5.04
N TYR A 30 4.33 -8.13 4.65
CA TYR A 30 3.93 -6.75 4.91
C TYR A 30 2.66 -6.39 4.13
N ALA A 31 2.62 -6.67 2.83
CA ALA A 31 1.45 -6.49 1.99
C ALA A 31 0.24 -7.30 2.48
N ILE A 32 0.45 -8.55 2.93
CA ILE A 32 -0.61 -9.38 3.54
C ILE A 32 -1.21 -8.68 4.76
N SER A 33 -0.38 -8.13 5.65
CA SER A 33 -0.86 -7.42 6.84
C SER A 33 -1.72 -6.21 6.50
N LYS A 34 -1.42 -5.52 5.40
CA LYS A 34 -2.16 -4.34 4.93
C LYS A 34 -3.45 -4.73 4.20
N SER A 35 -3.43 -5.79 3.40
CA SER A 35 -4.66 -6.37 2.82
C SER A 35 -5.63 -6.85 3.89
N ALA A 36 -5.14 -7.44 4.98
CA ALA A 36 -6.00 -7.83 6.11
C ALA A 36 -6.69 -6.61 6.74
N LEU A 37 -5.97 -5.48 6.89
CA LEU A 37 -6.54 -4.22 7.37
C LEU A 37 -7.58 -3.63 6.40
N ASP A 38 -7.35 -3.72 5.10
CA ASP A 38 -8.31 -3.32 4.05
C ASP A 38 -9.63 -4.10 4.21
N PHE A 39 -9.55 -5.44 4.26
CA PHE A 39 -10.73 -6.28 4.46
C PHE A 39 -11.43 -6.00 5.79
N PHE A 40 -10.67 -5.82 6.87
CA PHE A 40 -11.23 -5.48 8.17
C PHE A 40 -12.05 -4.18 8.13
N SER A 41 -11.54 -3.17 7.41
CA SER A 41 -12.24 -1.90 7.21
C SER A 41 -13.56 -2.11 6.49
N SER A 42 -13.54 -2.90 5.41
CA SER A 42 -14.73 -3.22 4.63
C SER A 42 -15.80 -3.95 5.46
N VAL A 43 -15.38 -4.88 6.33
CA VAL A 43 -16.28 -5.56 7.28
C VAL A 43 -16.93 -4.57 8.25
N TYR A 44 -16.16 -3.65 8.81
CA TYR A 44 -16.68 -2.66 9.77
C TYR A 44 -17.64 -1.65 9.14
N TYR A 45 -17.36 -1.20 7.92
CA TYR A 45 -18.31 -0.39 7.16
C TYR A 45 -19.60 -1.19 6.88
N SER A 46 -19.48 -2.43 6.42
CA SER A 46 -20.62 -3.26 6.06
C SER A 46 -21.53 -3.51 7.26
N ALA A 47 -20.96 -3.94 8.39
CA ALA A 47 -21.66 -4.34 9.60
C ALA A 47 -22.20 -3.15 10.42
N TYR A 48 -21.45 -2.06 10.52
CA TYR A 48 -21.74 -0.98 11.48
C TYR A 48 -21.93 0.40 10.83
N LYS A 49 -21.80 0.52 9.51
CA LYS A 49 -21.82 1.81 8.78
C LYS A 49 -20.81 2.82 9.32
N LEU A 50 -19.71 2.34 9.89
CA LEU A 50 -18.63 3.18 10.38
C LEU A 50 -17.97 3.89 9.18
N PRO A 51 -17.81 5.23 9.19
CA PRO A 51 -17.21 5.96 8.07
C PRO A 51 -15.70 5.70 8.04
N VAL A 52 -15.32 4.65 7.33
CA VAL A 52 -13.92 4.27 7.09
C VAL A 52 -13.57 4.53 5.64
N TYR A 53 -12.35 5.02 5.43
CA TYR A 53 -11.79 5.28 4.10
C TYR A 53 -10.50 4.47 3.97
N ILE A 54 -10.23 3.90 2.81
CA ILE A 54 -9.06 3.06 2.57
C ILE A 54 -8.16 3.76 1.57
N SER A 55 -6.87 3.87 1.87
CA SER A 55 -5.88 4.41 0.94
C SER A 55 -4.76 3.40 0.70
N ARG A 56 -4.61 2.92 -0.54
CA ARG A 56 -3.50 2.04 -0.95
C ARG A 56 -2.39 2.89 -1.56
N SER A 57 -1.60 3.52 -0.69
CA SER A 57 -0.58 4.46 -1.14
C SER A 57 0.63 3.78 -1.77
N PHE A 58 1.17 4.42 -2.80
CA PHE A 58 2.48 4.09 -3.36
C PHE A 58 3.60 4.61 -2.46
N ASN A 59 4.84 4.34 -2.86
CA ASN A 59 6.03 4.73 -2.13
C ASN A 59 6.03 6.24 -1.82
N HIS A 60 5.99 6.54 -0.53
CA HIS A 60 6.23 7.89 -0.02
C HIS A 60 7.72 8.10 0.20
N ILE A 61 8.23 9.29 -0.12
CA ILE A 61 9.63 9.67 0.07
C ILE A 61 9.72 11.10 0.62
N GLY A 62 10.81 11.41 1.33
CA GLY A 62 11.08 12.78 1.77
C GLY A 62 12.10 12.89 2.91
N PRO A 63 12.45 14.14 3.31
CA PRO A 63 13.36 14.39 4.42
C PRO A 63 12.92 13.70 5.71
N GLY A 64 13.88 13.12 6.44
CA GLY A 64 13.60 12.38 7.68
C GLY A 64 13.14 10.93 7.50
N GLN A 65 12.96 10.45 6.26
CA GLN A 65 12.71 9.03 6.01
C GLN A 65 13.96 8.20 6.34
N SER A 66 13.75 7.07 7.04
CA SER A 66 14.80 6.15 7.45
C SER A 66 15.66 5.68 6.26
N GLU A 67 16.97 5.56 6.50
CA GLU A 67 17.96 5.06 5.55
C GLU A 67 17.75 3.61 5.10
N ARG A 68 16.79 2.89 5.70
CA ARG A 68 16.39 1.55 5.23
C ARG A 68 15.54 1.60 3.95
N PHE A 69 15.03 2.77 3.57
CA PHE A 69 14.27 2.97 2.33
C PHE A 69 15.19 3.45 1.21
N VAL A 70 14.95 2.96 -0.01
CA VAL A 70 15.88 3.11 -1.15
C VAL A 70 16.29 4.55 -1.44
N ALA A 71 15.34 5.50 -1.44
CA ALA A 71 15.65 6.90 -1.73
C ALA A 71 16.57 7.51 -0.66
N SER A 72 16.32 7.24 0.61
CA SER A 72 17.15 7.70 1.72
C SER A 72 18.51 7.00 1.78
N ASP A 73 18.57 5.69 1.48
CA ASP A 73 19.83 4.94 1.44
C ASP A 73 20.80 5.53 0.41
N PHE A 74 20.28 5.84 -0.80
CA PHE A 74 21.07 6.50 -1.84
C PHE A 74 21.44 7.94 -1.47
N ALA A 75 20.52 8.70 -0.86
CA ALA A 75 20.81 10.08 -0.49
C ALA A 75 21.94 10.18 0.56
N ARG A 76 22.05 9.21 1.47
CA ARG A 76 23.07 9.20 2.53
C ARG A 76 24.50 9.12 2.01
N VAL A 77 24.75 8.45 0.88
CA VAL A 77 26.13 8.25 0.38
C VAL A 77 26.67 9.41 -0.46
N ILE A 78 25.82 10.41 -0.74
CA ILE A 78 26.17 11.61 -1.52
C ILE A 78 26.37 12.83 -0.59
N ILE A 79 25.92 12.73 0.66
CA ILE A 79 26.10 13.72 1.74
C ILE A 79 27.25 13.27 2.64
#